data_AF-W3XLW3-F1
#
_entry.id   AF-W3XLW3-F1
#
_cell.length_a   1.000
_cell.length_b   1.000
_cell.length_c   1.000
_cell.angle_alpha   90.00
_cell.angle_beta   90.00
_cell.angle_gamma   90.00
#
_symmetry.space_group_name_H-M   'P 1'
#
loop_
_entity.id
_entity.type
_entity.pdbx_description
1 polymer ?
#
loop_
_entity_poly.entity_id
_entity_poly.type
_entity_poly.pdbx_seq_one_letter_code
_entity_poly.pdbx_strand_id
1 'polypeptide(L)'
;MDKPSPTTPGPDPQQNENWMDSPLIQLQRQWMATNSKYQLAALAFAVLTAAITIALWAGIPKLLDPALTLPLGVVSIIWNATDLILVRMREDKIKLKWHIAAYCILWFGGFTSAGYQSYTIIKDPNSVVQGTSSSWRAVLNFLCATTAIMSLLHFILFIRACLETDRRKKDLRVRDLMIALSDRQEQQRMQSSWSAFTPSPVTPHPGLPDLPEFDDKAALAELGVAEPQEIYTEPKPRMQPVELP
;
A
#
# COMPACT_ATOMS: atom_id res chain seq x y z
N MET A 1 18.97 -45.55 35.00
CA MET A 1 19.68 -44.26 35.21
C MET A 1 19.47 -43.45 33.96
N ASP A 2 18.42 -42.63 33.95
CA ASP A 2 18.01 -41.86 32.78
C ASP A 2 18.87 -40.60 32.69
N LYS A 3 19.55 -40.43 31.56
CA LYS A 3 20.32 -39.22 31.26
C LYS A 3 19.32 -38.08 31.01
N PRO A 4 19.39 -36.95 31.73
CA PRO A 4 18.53 -35.81 31.46
C PRO A 4 18.79 -35.32 30.02
N SER A 5 17.71 -35.21 29.24
CA SER A 5 17.78 -34.67 27.88
C SER A 5 18.30 -33.23 27.91
N PRO A 6 19.21 -32.85 27.00
CA PRO A 6 19.77 -31.51 26.95
C PRO A 6 18.66 -30.50 26.65
N THR A 7 18.40 -29.61 27.60
CA THR A 7 17.51 -28.47 27.45
C THR A 7 18.07 -27.58 26.34
N THR A 8 17.35 -27.50 25.22
CA THR A 8 17.71 -26.60 24.13
C THR A 8 17.62 -25.16 24.65
N PRO A 9 18.66 -24.32 24.49
CA PRO A 9 18.57 -22.92 24.88
C PRO A 9 17.45 -22.26 24.08
N GLY A 10 16.42 -21.80 24.77
CA GLY A 10 15.37 -20.99 24.14
C GLY A 10 15.98 -19.70 23.58
N PRO A 11 15.45 -19.15 22.47
CA PRO A 11 15.96 -17.91 21.90
C PRO A 11 15.94 -16.79 22.95
N ASP A 12 17.08 -16.10 23.11
CA ASP A 12 17.24 -15.06 24.12
C ASP A 12 16.18 -13.96 23.94
N PRO A 13 15.35 -13.67 24.97
CA PRO A 13 14.31 -12.66 24.88
C PRO A 13 14.87 -11.24 24.60
N GLN A 14 16.14 -10.99 24.89
CA GLN A 14 16.81 -9.72 24.59
C GLN A 14 17.04 -9.49 23.10
N GLN A 15 17.12 -10.54 22.27
CA GLN A 15 17.26 -10.34 20.82
C GLN A 15 15.98 -9.78 20.20
N ASN A 16 14.85 -9.84 20.94
CA ASN A 16 13.57 -9.34 20.48
C ASN A 16 13.29 -7.85 20.75
N GLU A 17 14.11 -7.13 21.51
CA GLU A 17 13.84 -5.69 21.75
C GLU A 17 14.48 -4.78 20.69
N ASN A 18 15.59 -5.21 20.07
CA ASN A 18 16.33 -4.36 19.12
C ASN A 18 15.61 -4.09 17.79
N TRP A 19 14.57 -4.84 17.41
CA TRP A 19 13.87 -4.57 16.16
C TRP A 19 12.90 -3.38 16.24
N MET A 20 12.48 -2.96 17.45
CA MET A 20 11.64 -1.76 17.61
C MET A 20 12.38 -0.46 17.24
N ASP A 21 13.71 -0.45 17.33
CA ASP A 21 14.55 0.69 16.96
C ASP A 21 15.04 0.64 15.50
N SER A 22 14.48 -0.27 14.69
CA SER A 22 14.79 -0.31 13.27
C SER A 22 14.56 1.07 12.62
N PRO A 23 15.52 1.60 11.84
CA PRO A 23 15.39 2.88 11.17
C PRO A 23 14.14 2.96 10.27
N LEU A 24 13.61 1.80 9.83
CA LEU A 24 12.37 1.70 9.08
C LEU A 24 11.14 2.15 9.89
N ILE A 25 11.07 1.80 11.18
CA ILE A 25 9.95 2.17 12.06
C ILE A 25 9.98 3.67 12.33
N GLN A 26 11.18 4.24 12.54
CA GLN A 26 11.34 5.68 12.70
C GLN A 26 10.93 6.44 11.43
N LEU A 27 11.37 5.97 10.26
CA LEU A 27 10.98 6.55 8.98
C LEU A 27 9.46 6.44 8.75
N GLN A 28 8.84 5.32 9.11
CA GLN A 28 7.39 5.14 9.02
C GLN A 28 6.64 6.11 9.96
N ARG A 29 7.11 6.31 11.20
CA ARG A 29 6.51 7.29 12.13
C ARG A 29 6.62 8.73 11.59
N GLN A 30 7.80 9.12 11.11
CA GLN A 30 8.00 10.44 10.49
C GLN A 30 7.12 10.64 9.26
N TRP A 31 6.97 9.59 8.45
CA TRP A 31 6.10 9.59 7.29
C TRP A 31 4.63 9.82 7.68
N MET A 32 4.12 9.07 8.64
CA MET A 32 2.74 9.18 9.13
C MET A 32 2.47 10.57 9.74
N ALA A 33 3.41 11.08 10.55
CA ALA A 33 3.31 12.41 11.16
C ALA A 33 3.32 13.54 10.11
N THR A 34 4.06 13.36 9.03
CA THR A 34 4.09 14.32 7.93
C THR A 34 2.80 14.25 7.12
N ASN A 35 2.29 13.04 6.84
CA ASN A 35 1.04 12.84 6.11
C ASN A 35 -0.16 13.47 6.83
N SER A 36 -0.23 13.30 8.16
CA SER A 36 -1.31 13.90 8.96
C SER A 36 -1.32 15.43 8.90
N LYS A 37 -0.15 16.08 8.76
CA LYS A 37 -0.06 17.53 8.62
C LYS A 37 -0.66 18.01 7.29
N TYR A 38 -0.34 17.32 6.19
CA TYR A 38 -0.90 17.64 4.88
C TYR A 38 -2.41 17.40 4.81
N GLN A 39 -2.90 16.31 5.40
CA GLN A 39 -4.34 16.03 5.51
C GLN A 39 -5.07 17.11 6.33
N LEU A 40 -4.50 17.54 7.46
CA LEU A 40 -5.09 18.59 8.28
C LEU A 40 -5.13 19.94 7.54
N ALA A 41 -4.05 20.28 6.83
CA ALA A 41 -4.01 21.47 5.98
C ALA A 41 -5.06 21.39 4.86
N ALA A 42 -5.14 20.26 4.14
CA ALA A 42 -6.13 20.06 3.09
C ALA A 42 -7.56 20.15 3.62
N LEU A 43 -7.84 19.61 4.82
CA LEU A 43 -9.12 19.74 5.49
C LEU A 43 -9.45 21.19 5.82
N ALA A 44 -8.49 21.96 6.37
CA ALA A 44 -8.69 23.36 6.70
C ALA A 44 -9.00 24.20 5.44
N PHE A 45 -8.29 23.97 4.34
CA PHE A 45 -8.59 24.62 3.06
C PHE A 45 -9.93 24.19 2.50
N ALA A 46 -10.31 22.91 2.59
CA ALA A 46 -11.61 22.43 2.13
C ALA A 46 -12.78 23.08 2.89
N VAL A 47 -12.66 23.19 4.22
CA VAL A 47 -13.64 23.91 5.06
C VAL A 47 -13.70 25.39 4.70
N LEU A 48 -12.55 26.03 4.52
CA LEU A 48 -12.47 27.44 4.13
C LEU A 48 -13.12 27.68 2.76
N THR A 49 -12.81 26.85 1.76
CA THR A 49 -13.42 26.91 0.42
C THR A 49 -14.93 26.72 0.51
N ALA A 50 -15.42 25.71 1.23
CA ALA A 50 -16.85 25.50 1.42
C ALA A 50 -17.54 26.70 2.09
N ALA A 51 -16.94 27.26 3.14
CA ALA A 51 -17.48 28.43 3.85
C ALA A 51 -17.56 29.67 2.95
N ILE A 52 -16.51 29.95 2.17
CA ILE A 52 -16.49 31.09 1.24
C ILE A 52 -17.51 30.87 0.12
N THR A 53 -17.61 29.65 -0.42
CA THR A 53 -18.64 29.31 -1.43
C THR A 53 -20.05 29.54 -0.90
N ILE A 54 -20.35 29.10 0.33
CA ILE A 54 -21.67 29.34 0.96
C ILE A 54 -21.92 30.84 1.15
N ALA A 55 -20.92 31.59 1.65
CA ALA A 55 -21.04 33.03 1.86
C ALA A 55 -21.26 33.79 0.54
N LEU A 56 -20.56 33.43 -0.53
CA LEU A 56 -20.73 34.01 -1.86
C LEU A 56 -22.10 33.66 -2.45
N TRP A 57 -22.56 32.43 -2.28
CA TRP A 57 -23.87 32.02 -2.77
C TRP A 57 -25.00 32.75 -2.05
N ALA A 58 -24.89 32.94 -0.73
CA ALA A 58 -25.86 33.70 0.05
C ALA A 58 -25.85 35.21 -0.29
N GLY A 59 -24.68 35.79 -0.57
CA GLY A 59 -24.54 37.20 -0.90
C GLY A 59 -24.94 37.54 -2.34
N ILE A 60 -24.48 36.75 -3.32
CA ILE A 60 -24.65 37.02 -4.75
C ILE A 60 -24.86 35.70 -5.53
N PRO A 61 -26.08 35.13 -5.50
CA PRO A 61 -26.34 33.79 -6.03
C PRO A 61 -26.13 33.65 -7.54
N LYS A 62 -26.09 34.76 -8.30
CA LYS A 62 -25.87 34.74 -9.75
C LYS A 62 -24.41 34.66 -10.17
N LEU A 63 -23.48 34.87 -9.22
CA LEU A 63 -22.07 35.05 -9.54
C LEU A 63 -21.28 33.73 -9.56
N LEU A 64 -21.74 32.75 -8.79
CA LEU A 64 -21.07 31.47 -8.63
C LEU A 64 -22.11 30.36 -8.67
N ASP A 65 -21.93 29.40 -9.57
CA ASP A 65 -22.72 28.18 -9.54
C ASP A 65 -22.23 27.28 -8.40
N PRO A 66 -23.02 27.10 -7.31
CA PRO A 66 -22.62 26.26 -6.20
C PRO A 66 -22.52 24.79 -6.61
N ALA A 67 -23.12 24.38 -7.73
CA ALA A 67 -23.18 22.98 -8.16
C ALA A 67 -21.80 22.37 -8.45
N LEU A 68 -20.78 23.19 -8.74
CA LEU A 68 -19.43 22.71 -9.03
C LEU A 68 -18.47 22.83 -7.84
N THR A 69 -18.60 23.89 -7.05
CA THR A 69 -17.64 24.23 -5.98
C THR A 69 -18.00 23.60 -4.65
N LEU A 70 -19.29 23.59 -4.32
CA LEU A 70 -19.76 23.10 -3.02
C LEU A 70 -19.62 21.57 -2.89
N PRO A 71 -20.01 20.74 -3.88
CA PRO A 71 -19.81 19.29 -3.78
C PRO A 71 -18.35 18.90 -3.65
N LEU A 72 -17.45 19.61 -4.34
CA LEU A 72 -16.00 19.38 -4.22
C LEU A 72 -15.51 19.63 -2.79
N GLY A 73 -15.90 20.76 -2.19
CA GLY A 73 -15.55 21.09 -0.81
C GLY A 73 -16.09 20.04 0.17
N VAL A 74 -17.36 19.65 0.04
CA VAL A 74 -18.01 18.65 0.91
C VAL A 74 -17.36 17.27 0.77
N VAL A 75 -17.16 16.78 -0.45
CA VAL A 75 -16.50 15.49 -0.70
C VAL A 75 -15.06 15.52 -0.17
N SER A 76 -14.35 16.64 -0.33
CA SER A 76 -13.01 16.79 0.21
C SER A 76 -12.99 16.77 1.75
N ILE A 77 -13.95 17.41 2.42
CA ILE A 77 -14.09 17.37 3.88
C ILE A 77 -14.34 15.92 4.35
N ILE A 78 -15.33 15.25 3.75
CA ILE A 78 -15.69 13.87 4.11
C ILE A 78 -14.48 12.95 3.90
N TRP A 79 -13.79 13.07 2.78
CA TRP A 79 -12.63 12.25 2.47
C TRP A 79 -11.49 12.46 3.47
N ASN A 80 -11.08 13.72 3.70
CA ASN A 80 -10.00 14.02 4.64
C ASN A 80 -10.35 13.60 6.08
N ALA A 81 -11.61 13.78 6.50
CA ALA A 81 -12.07 13.33 7.81
C ALA A 81 -12.05 11.80 7.93
N THR A 82 -12.53 11.09 6.91
CA THR A 82 -12.52 9.63 6.86
C THR A 82 -11.10 9.11 6.93
N ASP A 83 -10.18 9.65 6.12
CA ASP A 83 -8.78 9.24 6.11
C ASP A 83 -8.09 9.49 7.46
N LEU A 84 -8.35 10.63 8.11
CA LEU A 84 -7.83 10.91 9.46
C LEU A 84 -8.33 9.89 10.50
N ILE A 85 -9.61 9.51 10.43
CA ILE A 85 -10.18 8.49 11.34
C ILE A 85 -9.52 7.14 11.09
N LEU A 86 -9.35 6.74 9.83
CA LEU A 86 -8.75 5.47 9.45
C LEU A 86 -7.29 5.34 9.89
N VAL A 87 -6.51 6.42 9.71
CA VAL A 87 -5.14 6.52 10.19
C VAL A 87 -5.07 6.33 11.71
N ARG A 88 -6.04 6.85 12.47
CA ARG A 88 -6.09 6.66 13.93
C ARG A 88 -6.53 5.27 14.34
N MET A 89 -7.47 4.67 13.62
CA MET A 89 -7.94 3.32 13.92
C MET A 89 -6.91 2.24 13.54
N ARG A 90 -5.84 2.59 12.81
CA ARG A 90 -4.82 1.66 12.28
C ARG A 90 -5.45 0.48 11.53
N GLU A 91 -6.62 0.68 10.95
CA GLU A 91 -7.25 -0.36 10.17
C GLU A 91 -6.61 -0.39 8.78
N ASP A 92 -5.73 -1.36 8.55
CA ASP A 92 -5.11 -1.64 7.24
C ASP A 92 -6.11 -2.15 6.18
N LYS A 93 -7.41 -2.10 6.47
CA LYS A 93 -8.46 -2.72 5.65
C LYS A 93 -8.71 -1.99 4.34
N ILE A 94 -8.41 -0.70 4.26
CA ILE A 94 -8.65 0.03 3.01
C ILE A 94 -7.53 -0.28 2.04
N LYS A 95 -7.94 -0.90 0.93
CA LYS A 95 -7.05 -1.21 -0.18
C LYS A 95 -6.43 0.10 -0.64
N LEU A 96 -5.11 0.21 -0.53
CA LEU A 96 -4.29 1.36 -0.93
C LEU A 96 -4.61 1.91 -2.33
N LYS A 97 -5.09 1.03 -3.23
CA LYS A 97 -5.61 1.40 -4.56
C LYS A 97 -6.73 2.45 -4.51
N TRP A 98 -7.65 2.35 -3.56
CA TRP A 98 -8.77 3.29 -3.41
C TRP A 98 -8.31 4.67 -2.92
N HIS A 99 -7.30 4.73 -2.04
CA HIS A 99 -6.72 6.01 -1.61
C HIS A 99 -6.13 6.78 -2.80
N ILE A 100 -5.36 6.11 -3.65
CA ILE A 100 -4.77 6.73 -4.83
C ILE A 100 -5.86 7.27 -5.77
N ALA A 101 -6.90 6.46 -6.03
CA ALA A 101 -8.00 6.86 -6.90
C ALA A 101 -8.76 8.09 -6.36
N ALA A 102 -9.06 8.12 -5.05
CA ALA A 102 -9.76 9.23 -4.44
C ALA A 102 -8.96 10.55 -4.46
N TYR A 103 -7.65 10.51 -4.15
CA TYR A 103 -6.80 11.69 -4.26
C TYR A 103 -6.69 12.19 -5.71
N CYS A 104 -6.66 11.28 -6.68
CA CYS A 104 -6.67 11.63 -8.10
C CYS A 104 -7.97 12.36 -8.49
N ILE A 105 -9.13 11.82 -8.09
CA ILE A 105 -10.45 12.43 -8.36
C ILE A 105 -10.55 13.82 -7.72
N LEU A 106 -10.13 13.96 -6.46
CA LEU A 106 -10.15 15.25 -5.74
C LEU A 106 -9.22 16.28 -6.38
N TRP A 107 -8.03 15.85 -6.79
CA TRP A 107 -7.09 16.72 -7.50
C TRP A 107 -7.67 17.22 -8.82
N PHE A 108 -8.13 16.31 -9.69
CA PHE A 108 -8.74 16.68 -10.97
C PHE A 108 -9.99 17.52 -10.78
N GLY A 109 -10.87 17.17 -9.83
CA GLY A 109 -12.05 17.96 -9.52
C GLY A 109 -11.72 19.38 -9.07
N GLY A 110 -10.68 19.54 -8.24
CA GLY A 110 -10.17 20.86 -7.86
C GLY A 110 -9.60 21.66 -9.03
N PHE A 111 -8.85 21.01 -9.91
CA PHE A 111 -8.27 21.64 -11.09
C PHE A 111 -9.36 22.09 -12.08
N THR A 112 -10.32 21.22 -12.38
CA THR A 112 -11.47 21.55 -13.25
C THR A 112 -12.34 22.65 -12.65
N SER A 113 -12.58 22.62 -11.34
CA SER A 113 -13.36 23.65 -10.64
C SER A 113 -12.66 25.03 -10.69
N ALA A 114 -11.35 25.07 -10.39
CA ALA A 114 -10.57 26.31 -10.48
C ALA A 114 -10.49 26.84 -11.92
N GLY A 115 -10.32 25.96 -12.91
CA GLY A 115 -10.32 26.32 -14.33
C GLY A 115 -11.66 26.87 -14.79
N TYR A 116 -12.76 26.24 -14.37
CA TYR A 116 -14.12 26.71 -14.67
C TYR A 116 -14.39 28.09 -14.06
N GLN A 117 -14.06 28.29 -12.77
CA GLN A 117 -14.18 29.59 -12.11
C GLN A 117 -13.37 30.68 -12.85
N SER A 118 -12.13 30.37 -13.20
CA SER A 118 -11.26 31.29 -13.94
C SER A 118 -11.86 31.65 -15.31
N TYR A 119 -12.38 30.65 -16.03
CA TYR A 119 -13.06 30.85 -17.31
C TYR A 119 -14.30 31.74 -17.17
N THR A 120 -15.14 31.53 -16.15
CA THR A 120 -16.33 32.37 -15.92
C THR A 120 -15.97 33.83 -15.61
N ILE A 121 -14.87 34.06 -14.89
CA ILE A 121 -14.37 35.41 -14.60
C ILE A 121 -13.88 36.11 -15.88
N ILE A 122 -13.23 35.38 -16.78
CA ILE A 122 -12.68 35.92 -18.04
C ILE A 122 -13.77 36.15 -19.09
N LYS A 123 -14.75 35.26 -19.21
CA LYS A 123 -15.76 35.29 -20.28
C LYS A 123 -16.69 36.50 -20.18
N ASP A 124 -17.15 36.80 -18.97
CA ASP A 124 -18.11 37.88 -18.72
C ASP A 124 -17.53 38.92 -17.77
N PRO A 125 -16.46 39.64 -18.18
CA PRO A 125 -15.84 40.62 -17.31
C PRO A 125 -16.88 41.69 -16.97
N ASN A 126 -17.68 42.16 -17.92
CA ASN A 126 -18.62 43.26 -17.73
C ASN A 126 -19.81 42.93 -16.81
N SER A 127 -20.29 41.68 -16.77
CA SER A 127 -21.41 41.29 -15.88
C SER A 127 -20.96 41.19 -14.42
N VAL A 128 -19.71 40.77 -14.19
CA VAL A 128 -19.06 40.71 -12.88
C VAL A 128 -18.41 42.05 -12.50
N VAL A 129 -18.12 42.93 -13.47
CA VAL A 129 -17.45 44.23 -13.25
C VAL A 129 -18.44 45.35 -12.93
N GLN A 130 -19.63 45.36 -13.55
CA GLN A 130 -20.55 46.49 -13.45
C GLN A 130 -21.44 46.49 -12.18
N GLY A 131 -21.65 45.34 -11.53
CA GLY A 131 -22.49 45.23 -10.33
C GLY A 131 -21.76 44.97 -9.01
N THR A 132 -20.45 44.68 -9.06
CA THR A 132 -19.74 44.11 -7.92
C THR A 132 -18.58 45.01 -7.51
N SER A 133 -18.59 45.44 -6.24
CA SER A 133 -17.53 46.27 -5.66
C SER A 133 -16.15 45.59 -5.78
N SER A 134 -15.07 46.38 -5.77
CA SER A 134 -13.69 45.87 -5.81
C SER A 134 -13.42 44.79 -4.76
N SER A 135 -14.09 44.86 -3.60
CA SER A 135 -14.03 43.87 -2.53
C SER A 135 -14.47 42.47 -2.97
N TRP A 136 -15.55 42.34 -3.76
CA TRP A 136 -16.06 41.03 -4.18
C TRP A 136 -15.15 40.33 -5.17
N ARG A 137 -14.46 41.07 -6.03
CA ARG A 137 -13.44 40.48 -6.91
C ARG A 137 -12.27 39.92 -6.12
N ALA A 138 -11.86 40.59 -5.05
CA ALA A 138 -10.82 40.08 -4.16
C ALA A 138 -11.27 38.76 -3.51
N VAL A 139 -12.53 38.64 -3.09
CA VAL A 139 -13.07 37.39 -2.52
C VAL A 139 -13.09 36.25 -3.54
N LEU A 140 -13.47 36.50 -4.79
CA LEU A 140 -13.44 35.48 -5.85
C LEU A 140 -12.02 35.02 -6.19
N ASN A 141 -11.09 35.97 -6.32
CA ASN A 141 -9.68 35.64 -6.53
C ASN A 141 -9.11 34.83 -5.36
N PHE A 142 -9.52 35.17 -4.13
CA PHE A 142 -9.16 34.41 -2.94
C PHE A 142 -9.77 33.00 -2.95
N LEU A 143 -11.03 32.84 -3.35
CA LEU A 143 -11.66 31.53 -3.54
C LEU A 143 -10.92 30.69 -4.59
N CYS A 144 -10.56 31.29 -5.73
CA CYS A 144 -9.83 30.60 -6.78
C CYS A 144 -8.43 30.17 -6.31
N ALA A 145 -7.70 31.06 -5.61
CA ALA A 145 -6.39 30.78 -5.05
C ALA A 145 -6.45 29.67 -3.99
N THR A 146 -7.42 29.72 -3.08
CA THR A 146 -7.61 28.68 -2.06
C THR A 146 -7.99 27.33 -2.67
N THR A 147 -8.85 27.32 -3.69
CA THR A 147 -9.21 26.10 -4.45
C THR A 147 -7.98 25.51 -5.17
N ALA A 148 -7.14 26.35 -5.77
CA ALA A 148 -5.90 25.92 -6.43
C ALA A 148 -4.89 25.34 -5.43
N ILE A 149 -4.69 25.99 -4.27
CA ILE A 149 -3.83 25.48 -3.19
C ILE A 149 -4.36 24.14 -2.67
N MET A 150 -5.68 24.02 -2.47
CA MET A 150 -6.31 22.77 -2.07
C MET A 150 -6.07 21.66 -3.11
N SER A 151 -6.22 21.95 -4.40
CA SER A 151 -5.93 20.99 -5.49
C SER A 151 -4.46 20.57 -5.49
N LEU A 152 -3.52 21.51 -5.30
CA LEU A 152 -2.09 21.20 -5.17
C LEU A 152 -1.78 20.32 -3.95
N LEU A 153 -2.46 20.54 -2.81
CA LEU A 153 -2.32 19.67 -1.63
C LEU A 153 -2.81 18.25 -1.92
N HIS A 154 -3.94 18.09 -2.60
CA HIS A 154 -4.43 16.76 -3.03
C HIS A 154 -3.49 16.09 -4.02
N PHE A 155 -2.83 16.86 -4.91
CA PHE A 155 -1.80 16.34 -5.79
C PHE A 155 -0.56 15.83 -5.03
N ILE A 156 -0.10 16.57 -4.01
CA ILE A 156 1.01 16.15 -3.16
C ILE A 156 0.63 14.85 -2.42
N LEU A 157 -0.58 14.79 -1.85
CA LEU A 157 -1.09 13.58 -1.19
C LEU A 157 -1.20 12.39 -2.17
N PHE A 158 -1.62 12.64 -3.41
CA PHE A 158 -1.65 11.65 -4.48
C PHE A 158 -0.25 11.09 -4.78
N ILE A 159 0.75 11.95 -5.03
CA ILE A 159 2.13 11.50 -5.28
C ILE A 159 2.64 10.67 -4.09
N ARG A 160 2.38 11.12 -2.87
CA ARG A 160 2.78 10.40 -1.65
C ARG A 160 2.11 9.04 -1.55
N ALA A 161 0.82 8.93 -1.89
CA ALA A 161 0.11 7.64 -1.91
C ALA A 161 0.70 6.69 -2.97
N CYS A 162 1.10 7.21 -4.14
CA CYS A 162 1.80 6.43 -5.17
C CYS A 162 3.16 5.93 -4.70
N LEU A 163 3.98 6.80 -4.09
CA LEU A 163 5.29 6.44 -3.54
C LEU A 163 5.17 5.41 -2.41
N GLU A 164 4.18 5.57 -1.52
CA GLU A 164 3.92 4.61 -0.45
C GLU A 164 3.52 3.23 -1.01
N THR A 165 2.75 3.21 -2.10
CA THR A 165 2.38 1.97 -2.79
C THR A 165 3.58 1.26 -3.38
N ASP A 166 4.47 2.01 -4.03
CA ASP A 166 5.70 1.43 -4.58
C ASP A 166 6.63 0.92 -3.48
N ARG A 167 6.78 1.69 -2.39
CA ARG A 167 7.56 1.28 -1.20
C ARG A 167 7.02 -0.01 -0.59
N ARG A 168 5.72 -0.10 -0.31
CA ARG A 168 5.11 -1.32 0.25
C ARG A 168 5.28 -2.53 -0.66
N LYS A 169 5.20 -2.35 -1.99
CA LYS A 169 5.46 -3.44 -2.94
C LYS A 169 6.91 -3.92 -2.87
N LYS A 170 7.87 -3.01 -2.75
CA LYS A 170 9.29 -3.36 -2.57
C LYS A 170 9.52 -4.07 -1.25
N ASP A 171 8.93 -3.58 -0.16
CA ASP A 171 9.05 -4.19 1.17
C ASP A 171 8.47 -5.61 1.21
N LEU A 172 7.30 -5.83 0.58
CA LEU A 172 6.72 -7.17 0.44
C LEU A 172 7.64 -8.12 -0.34
N ARG A 173 8.24 -7.67 -1.44
CA ARG A 173 9.20 -8.49 -2.21
C ARG A 173 10.44 -8.84 -1.39
N VAL A 174 10.96 -7.87 -0.62
CA VAL A 174 12.13 -8.10 0.25
C VAL A 174 11.77 -9.10 1.36
N ARG A 175 10.58 -8.99 1.95
CA ARG A 175 10.08 -9.95 2.94
C ARG A 175 9.91 -11.35 2.35
N ASP A 176 9.29 -11.47 1.18
CA ASP A 176 9.12 -12.75 0.49
C ASP A 176 10.47 -13.39 0.17
N LEU A 177 11.46 -12.59 -0.23
CA LEU A 177 12.83 -13.06 -0.49
C LEU A 177 13.52 -13.53 0.80
N MET A 178 13.37 -12.79 1.91
CA MET A 178 13.91 -13.20 3.21
C MET A 178 13.29 -14.51 3.70
N ILE A 179 11.98 -14.69 3.53
CA ILE A 179 11.30 -15.95 3.85
C ILE A 179 11.86 -17.08 2.98
N ALA A 180 11.94 -16.89 1.67
CA ALA A 180 12.47 -17.90 0.76
C ALA A 180 13.94 -18.27 1.05
N LEU A 181 14.77 -17.32 1.50
CA LEU A 181 16.15 -17.60 1.93
C LEU A 181 16.19 -18.37 3.25
N SER A 182 15.32 -18.01 4.20
CA SER A 182 15.19 -18.73 5.48
C SER A 182 14.77 -20.18 5.25
N ASP A 183 13.77 -20.41 4.39
CA ASP A 183 13.29 -21.75 4.04
C ASP A 183 14.40 -22.59 3.37
N ARG A 184 15.20 -21.98 2.48
CA ARG A 184 16.36 -22.65 1.88
C ARG A 184 17.43 -23.01 2.90
N GLN A 185 17.71 -22.12 3.84
CA GLN A 185 18.69 -22.37 4.88
C GLN A 185 18.22 -23.50 5.82
N GLU A 186 16.92 -23.56 6.12
CA GLU A 186 16.34 -24.65 6.89
C GLU A 186 16.38 -25.99 6.14
N GLN A 187 16.04 -25.99 4.85
CA GLN A 187 16.17 -27.19 4.00
C GLN A 187 17.61 -27.70 3.94
N GLN A 188 18.60 -26.81 3.78
CA GLN A 188 20.01 -27.17 3.81
C GLN A 188 20.41 -27.75 5.17
N ARG A 189 19.90 -27.19 6.27
CA ARG A 189 20.15 -27.70 7.62
C ARG A 189 19.58 -29.11 7.79
N MET A 190 18.35 -29.34 7.34
CA MET A 190 17.74 -30.67 7.35
C MET A 190 18.56 -31.64 6.49
N GLN A 191 18.91 -31.27 5.26
CA GLN A 191 19.70 -32.12 4.36
C GLN A 191 21.06 -32.49 4.95
N SER A 192 21.75 -31.54 5.61
CA SER A 192 23.02 -31.81 6.28
C SER A 192 22.85 -32.80 7.45
N SER A 193 21.75 -32.72 8.19
CA SER A 193 21.41 -33.68 9.25
C SER A 193 21.12 -35.08 8.68
N TRP A 194 20.42 -35.17 7.55
CA TRP A 194 20.15 -36.46 6.89
C TRP A 194 21.40 -37.11 6.33
N SER A 195 22.32 -36.32 5.75
CA SER A 195 23.60 -36.85 5.27
C SER A 195 24.52 -37.35 6.39
N ALA A 196 24.36 -36.87 7.62
CA ALA A 196 25.08 -37.43 8.77
C ALA A 196 24.53 -38.81 9.19
N PHE A 197 23.30 -39.13 8.79
CA PHE A 197 22.63 -40.39 9.09
C PHE A 197 22.70 -41.43 7.96
N THR A 198 23.35 -41.12 6.83
CA THR A 198 23.56 -42.16 5.81
C THR A 198 24.37 -43.29 6.43
N PRO A 199 23.83 -44.53 6.52
CA PRO A 199 24.58 -45.65 7.03
C PRO A 199 25.84 -45.80 6.19
N SER A 200 26.97 -46.02 6.86
CA SER A 200 28.27 -46.24 6.22
C SER A 200 28.06 -47.19 5.05
N PRO A 201 28.60 -46.90 3.84
CA PRO A 201 28.40 -47.73 2.67
C PRO A 201 28.69 -49.16 3.07
N VAL A 202 27.66 -50.01 2.99
CA VAL A 202 27.76 -51.42 3.34
C VAL A 202 28.88 -51.96 2.47
N THR A 203 30.04 -52.20 3.07
CA THR A 203 31.14 -52.90 2.41
C THR A 203 30.53 -54.21 1.92
N PRO A 204 30.57 -54.49 0.60
CA PRO A 204 29.99 -55.72 0.08
C PRO A 204 30.65 -56.89 0.79
N HIS A 205 29.88 -57.61 1.62
CA HIS A 205 30.37 -58.82 2.26
C HIS A 205 30.51 -59.87 1.15
N PRO A 206 31.73 -60.35 0.85
CA PRO A 206 31.90 -61.40 -0.15
C PRO A 206 31.27 -62.68 0.39
N GLY A 207 30.19 -63.14 -0.25
CA GLY A 207 29.60 -64.46 0.04
C GLY A 207 28.12 -64.50 0.40
N LEU A 208 27.37 -63.39 0.33
CA LEU A 208 25.92 -63.47 0.45
C LEU A 208 25.30 -63.86 -0.90
N PRO A 209 24.50 -64.94 -0.99
CA PRO A 209 23.86 -65.38 -2.22
C PRO A 209 22.91 -64.30 -2.76
N ASP A 210 22.91 -64.12 -4.08
CA ASP A 210 22.05 -63.18 -4.79
C ASP A 210 20.59 -63.41 -4.38
N LEU A 211 20.04 -62.48 -3.59
CA LEU A 211 18.62 -62.45 -3.33
C LEU A 211 17.92 -62.02 -4.63
N PRO A 212 16.78 -62.65 -4.97
CA PRO A 212 16.03 -62.31 -6.17
C PRO A 212 15.67 -60.82 -6.15
N GLU A 213 15.95 -60.16 -7.26
CA GLU A 213 15.66 -58.76 -7.51
C GLU A 213 14.19 -58.48 -7.17
N PHE A 214 13.96 -57.76 -6.06
CA PHE A 214 12.63 -57.44 -5.59
C PHE A 214 12.08 -56.35 -6.51
N ASP A 215 11.14 -56.71 -7.38
CA ASP A 215 10.49 -55.79 -8.31
C ASP A 215 9.51 -54.89 -7.53
N ASP A 216 10.03 -53.82 -6.96
CA ASP A 216 9.29 -52.86 -6.13
C ASP A 216 8.05 -52.28 -6.85
N LYS A 217 8.03 -52.30 -8.19
CA LYS A 217 6.88 -51.86 -8.98
C LYS A 217 5.68 -52.79 -8.86
N ALA A 218 5.91 -54.10 -8.73
CA ALA A 218 4.84 -55.07 -8.55
C ALA A 218 4.22 -54.99 -7.14
N ALA A 219 5.06 -54.76 -6.11
CA ALA A 219 4.60 -54.61 -4.73
C ALA A 219 3.80 -53.31 -4.52
N LEU A 220 4.18 -52.22 -5.19
CA LEU A 220 3.45 -50.94 -5.13
C LEU A 220 2.09 -51.01 -5.86
N ALA A 221 1.96 -51.86 -6.88
CA ALA A 221 0.70 -52.06 -7.60
C ALA A 221 -0.35 -52.84 -6.77
N GLU A 222 0.06 -53.78 -5.91
CA GLU A 222 -0.86 -54.52 -5.02
C GLU A 222 -1.40 -53.68 -3.86
N LEU A 223 -0.67 -52.63 -3.43
CA LEU A 223 -1.09 -51.78 -2.31
C LEU A 223 -2.20 -50.77 -2.67
N GLY A 224 -2.65 -50.73 -3.92
CA GLY A 224 -3.75 -49.86 -4.35
C GLY A 224 -3.48 -48.37 -4.10
N VAL A 225 -2.21 -47.99 -3.93
CA VAL A 225 -1.79 -46.60 -3.79
C VAL A 225 -1.96 -45.98 -5.17
N ALA A 226 -3.10 -45.34 -5.38
CA ALA A 226 -3.38 -44.58 -6.57
C ALA A 226 -2.21 -43.62 -6.81
N GLU A 227 -1.62 -43.72 -8.01
CA GLU A 227 -0.58 -42.84 -8.50
C GLU A 227 -0.97 -41.40 -8.13
N PRO A 228 -0.14 -40.67 -7.37
CA PRO A 228 -0.47 -39.31 -6.96
C PRO A 228 -0.73 -38.53 -8.23
N GLN A 229 -1.99 -38.16 -8.46
CA GLN A 229 -2.31 -37.26 -9.55
C GLN A 229 -1.49 -36.01 -9.31
N GLU A 230 -0.48 -35.78 -10.16
CA GLU A 230 0.20 -34.51 -10.24
C GLU A 230 -0.89 -33.47 -10.45
N ILE A 231 -1.24 -32.78 -9.36
CA ILE A 231 -2.04 -31.56 -9.45
C ILE A 231 -1.15 -30.63 -10.25
N TYR A 232 -1.45 -30.55 -11.54
CA TYR A 232 -0.84 -29.64 -12.48
C TYR A 232 -1.27 -28.23 -12.05
N THR A 233 -0.63 -27.71 -11.00
CA THR A 233 -0.69 -26.29 -10.69
C THR A 233 -0.01 -25.61 -11.86
N GLU A 234 -0.84 -25.07 -12.74
CA GLU A 234 -0.45 -24.27 -13.88
C GLU A 234 0.69 -23.33 -13.45
N PRO A 235 1.89 -23.46 -14.05
CA PRO A 235 3.06 -22.71 -13.60
C PRO A 235 2.74 -21.23 -13.69
N LYS A 236 2.68 -20.58 -12.53
CA LYS A 236 2.48 -19.13 -12.41
C LYS A 236 3.39 -18.43 -13.42
N PRO A 237 2.86 -17.67 -14.38
CA PRO A 237 3.65 -17.14 -15.48
C PRO A 237 4.83 -16.35 -14.92
N ARG A 238 6.04 -16.86 -15.18
CA ARG A 238 7.29 -16.14 -14.90
C ARG A 238 7.21 -14.85 -15.69
N MET A 239 7.09 -13.70 -15.01
CA MET A 239 7.27 -12.42 -15.66
C MET A 239 8.65 -12.42 -16.30
N GLN A 240 8.70 -12.40 -17.63
CA GLN A 240 9.95 -12.23 -18.35
C GLN A 240 10.56 -10.89 -17.92
N PRO A 241 11.89 -10.83 -17.70
CA PRO A 241 12.56 -9.58 -17.40
C PRO A 241 12.31 -8.61 -18.57
N VAL A 242 11.77 -7.43 -18.24
CA VAL A 242 11.61 -6.34 -19.19
C VAL A 242 13.01 -5.86 -19.56
N GLU A 243 13.43 -6.13 -20.80
CA GLU A 243 14.60 -5.48 -21.38
C GLU A 243 14.31 -3.98 -21.48
N LEU A 244 15.01 -3.19 -20.69
CA LEU A 244 14.98 -1.72 -20.77
C LEU A 244 15.88 -1.28 -21.94
N PRO A 245 15.41 -0.35 -22.81
CA PRO A 245 16.22 0.24 -23.87
C PRO A 245 17.33 1.16 -23.34
#